data_AF-A0A8J3W2Y0-F1
#
_entry.id   AF-A0A8J3W2Y0-F1
#
_cell.length_a   1.000
_cell.length_b   1.000
_cell.length_c   1.000
_cell.angle_alpha   90.00
_cell.angle_beta   90.00
_cell.angle_gamma   90.00
#
_symmetry.space_group_name_H-M   'P 1'
#
loop_
_entity.id
_entity.type
_entity.pdbx_description
1 polymer ?
#
loop_
_entity_poly.entity_id
_entity_poly.type
_entity_poly.pdbx_seq_one_letter_code
_entity_poly.pdbx_strand_id
1 'polypeptide(L)'
;MGYAHDYAAAIMQRGRVYMEPVDYVPNWADGPRKTKFYPGVDSMPLPDCPYPADATLEKGLYGAPDGDGPFDLTALAGMLRDSYGLTGRRLGVQANTDLRALPFYPLANWSRGTASGGGLYPVQIYWVSGPTGPVPPGIHYYATRRHAMQRLLTGDVTGEVRAALGEGAPGPATDQYLVLGVKYWQNAFKYNSFSFHAVSMDVGTALQSWRMWARARGLTIEPALWFDEERLARLLGVRTEEEGVFAVVPLRWTGTPPAPSVPAAARVRRADVERSRTVLTFDAVRKMQAATAQNATARPDVNALVPAAAPPARHDRTEVTLPAARPLDTDVRRALRRRRSSFGRFEAQRPLRADQLAATLAAAVAGARLGGDTGDVRLAKLYAFVNHVEGVAPGSYEYDPETRRLRLVKEGGPGAFLQKNYFLSNYNLEQAGAVLVPTVRTGAVLDAVGDRGYRLVNATIGAVSQAVYTAASALEIGCGVALGFDNISYIEELGLEETGEAPLLIMMIGNERPAPADFRYEIA
;
A
#
# COMPACT_ATOMS: atom_id res chain seq x y z
N MET A 1 10.92 7.82 24.49
CA MET A 1 11.04 7.66 23.03
C MET A 1 11.14 6.17 22.76
N GLY A 2 10.21 5.59 21.99
CA GLY A 2 10.13 4.16 21.73
C GLY A 2 11.05 3.71 20.60
N TYR A 3 11.16 2.39 20.37
CA TYR A 3 12.08 1.83 19.36
C TYR A 3 11.75 2.27 17.93
N ALA A 4 10.49 2.67 17.67
CA ALA A 4 10.11 3.14 16.35
C ALA A 4 10.79 4.45 15.94
N HIS A 5 11.18 5.31 16.88
CA HIS A 5 11.97 6.51 16.56
C HIS A 5 13.38 6.13 16.07
N ASP A 6 14.04 5.22 16.78
CA ASP A 6 15.38 4.74 16.41
C ASP A 6 15.34 4.05 15.04
N TYR A 7 14.32 3.21 14.82
CA TYR A 7 14.10 2.55 13.53
C TYR A 7 13.82 3.58 12.42
N ALA A 8 12.98 4.59 12.67
CA ALA A 8 12.72 5.66 11.72
C ALA A 8 14.00 6.42 11.35
N ALA A 9 14.82 6.77 12.34
CA ALA A 9 16.10 7.43 12.11
C ALA A 9 17.07 6.56 11.28
N ALA A 10 17.16 5.26 11.59
CA ALA A 10 17.97 4.32 10.82
C ALA A 10 17.49 4.20 9.36
N ILE A 11 16.18 4.22 9.13
CA ILE A 11 15.60 4.21 7.77
C ILE A 11 16.02 5.45 6.99
N MET A 12 16.01 6.64 7.60
CA MET A 12 16.43 7.88 6.95
C MET A 12 17.91 7.88 6.56
N GLN A 13 18.75 7.18 7.32
CA GLN A 13 20.19 7.11 7.04
C GLN A 13 20.61 5.90 6.20
N ARG A 14 19.70 4.98 5.86
CA ARG A 14 20.03 3.67 5.29
C ARG A 14 20.82 3.69 3.98
N GLY A 15 20.78 4.80 3.25
CA GLY A 15 21.55 5.03 2.02
C GLY A 15 23.02 5.37 2.27
N ARG A 16 23.35 5.82 3.49
CA ARG A 16 24.69 6.24 3.94
C ARG A 16 25.25 5.31 5.01
N VAL A 17 24.40 4.78 5.88
CA VAL A 17 24.71 3.85 6.97
C VAL A 17 23.80 2.64 6.83
N TYR A 18 24.36 1.49 6.42
CA TYR A 18 23.57 0.28 6.21
C TYR A 18 22.93 -0.23 7.51
N MET A 19 21.72 -0.76 7.39
CA MET A 19 21.05 -1.43 8.50
C MET A 19 21.59 -2.86 8.65
N GLU A 20 21.90 -3.26 9.88
CA GLU A 20 22.29 -4.65 10.17
C GLU A 20 21.18 -5.65 9.81
N PRO A 21 21.51 -6.85 9.31
CA PRO A 21 22.84 -7.31 8.89
C PRO A 21 23.29 -6.70 7.55
N VAL A 22 24.50 -6.11 7.50
CA VAL A 22 25.03 -5.42 6.31
C VAL A 22 25.34 -6.39 5.16
N ASP A 23 25.94 -7.54 5.46
CA ASP A 23 26.41 -8.50 4.43
C ASP A 23 25.36 -9.57 4.06
N TYR A 24 24.08 -9.30 4.34
CA TYR A 24 23.03 -10.26 4.06
C TYR A 24 22.75 -10.41 2.56
N VAL A 25 22.85 -11.65 2.06
CA VAL A 25 22.52 -12.01 0.68
C VAL A 25 21.30 -12.95 0.65
N PRO A 26 20.20 -12.56 -0.03
CA PRO A 26 19.03 -13.41 -0.19
C PRO A 26 19.34 -14.73 -0.93
N ASN A 27 19.03 -15.87 -0.33
CA ASN A 27 19.11 -17.18 -0.98
C ASN A 27 17.85 -17.49 -1.82
N TRP A 28 17.81 -17.04 -3.07
CA TRP A 28 16.64 -17.21 -3.95
C TRP A 28 16.22 -18.66 -4.19
N ALA A 29 17.17 -19.61 -4.15
CA ALA A 29 16.86 -21.04 -4.25
C ALA A 29 15.97 -21.51 -3.08
N ASP A 30 16.20 -20.96 -1.89
CA ASP A 30 15.47 -21.25 -0.64
C ASP A 30 14.49 -20.14 -0.21
N GLY A 31 14.07 -19.28 -1.14
CA GLY A 31 13.12 -18.20 -0.84
C GLY A 31 11.71 -18.68 -0.45
N PRO A 32 10.87 -17.81 0.11
CA PRO A 32 9.55 -18.16 0.64
C PRO A 32 8.56 -18.55 -0.47
N ARG A 33 7.42 -19.16 -0.08
CA ARG A 33 6.25 -19.23 -0.96
C ARG A 33 5.67 -17.84 -1.18
N LYS A 34 5.28 -17.55 -2.44
CA LYS A 34 4.62 -16.29 -2.84
C LYS A 34 3.23 -16.06 -2.20
N THR A 35 2.62 -17.11 -1.64
CA THR A 35 1.33 -17.09 -0.90
C THR A 35 1.37 -18.21 0.14
N LYS A 36 0.59 -18.12 1.22
CA LYS A 36 0.42 -19.26 2.13
C LYS A 36 -0.19 -20.46 1.41
N PHE A 37 0.07 -21.64 1.96
CA PHE A 37 -0.44 -22.89 1.44
C PHE A 37 -0.93 -23.77 2.59
N TYR A 38 -2.23 -24.03 2.63
CA TYR A 38 -2.87 -24.91 3.60
C TYR A 38 -3.29 -26.21 2.92
N PRO A 39 -2.53 -27.32 3.07
CA PRO A 39 -2.86 -28.59 2.42
C PRO A 39 -4.12 -29.22 3.03
N GLY A 40 -4.95 -29.84 2.17
CA GLY A 40 -6.15 -30.56 2.59
C GLY A 40 -7.28 -29.67 3.15
N VAL A 41 -7.17 -28.34 3.03
CA VAL A 41 -8.21 -27.42 3.46
C VAL A 41 -9.24 -27.20 2.34
N ASP A 42 -10.51 -27.32 2.69
CA ASP A 42 -11.65 -27.03 1.81
C ASP A 42 -11.55 -25.62 1.22
N SER A 43 -11.85 -25.50 -0.07
CA SER A 43 -11.76 -24.25 -0.80
C SER A 43 -13.08 -23.95 -1.50
N MET A 44 -13.60 -22.76 -1.28
CA MET A 44 -14.75 -22.22 -1.98
C MET A 44 -14.28 -21.23 -3.05
N PRO A 45 -14.46 -21.52 -4.35
CA PRO A 45 -14.23 -20.54 -5.41
C PRO A 45 -15.06 -19.28 -5.20
N LEU A 46 -14.46 -18.11 -5.41
CA LEU A 46 -15.19 -16.85 -5.34
C LEU A 46 -15.86 -16.56 -6.70
N PRO A 47 -17.08 -16.02 -6.70
CA PRO A 47 -17.81 -15.73 -7.94
C PRO A 47 -17.16 -14.58 -8.71
N ASP A 48 -17.38 -14.56 -10.02
CA ASP A 48 -17.08 -13.39 -10.83
C ASP A 48 -17.99 -12.22 -10.44
N CYS A 49 -17.42 -11.03 -10.45
CA CYS A 49 -18.12 -9.79 -10.13
C CYS A 49 -18.22 -8.92 -11.39
N PRO A 50 -19.41 -8.63 -11.92
CA PRO A 50 -19.59 -7.55 -12.89
C PRO A 50 -19.08 -6.22 -12.30
N TYR A 51 -18.55 -5.34 -13.15
CA TYR A 51 -18.06 -4.04 -12.70
C TYR A 51 -18.70 -2.93 -13.53
N PRO A 52 -19.45 -2.01 -12.91
CA PRO A 52 -20.07 -0.90 -13.61
C PRO A 52 -19.03 0.01 -14.26
N ALA A 53 -19.22 0.36 -15.53
CA ALA A 53 -18.29 1.25 -16.24
C ALA A 53 -18.27 2.66 -15.64
N ASP A 54 -19.36 3.08 -15.00
CA ASP A 54 -19.49 4.37 -14.35
C ASP A 54 -18.89 4.40 -12.92
N ALA A 55 -18.39 3.28 -12.40
CA ALA A 55 -17.60 3.21 -11.17
C ALA A 55 -16.15 3.64 -11.43
N THR A 56 -15.99 4.89 -11.85
CA THR A 56 -14.73 5.52 -12.29
C THR A 56 -13.73 5.72 -11.17
N LEU A 57 -12.46 5.86 -11.53
CA LEU A 57 -11.39 6.20 -10.59
C LEU A 57 -11.60 7.58 -9.96
N GLU A 58 -12.17 8.54 -10.71
CA GLU A 58 -12.60 9.85 -10.19
C GLU A 58 -13.54 9.67 -8.99
N LYS A 59 -14.60 8.85 -9.12
CA LYS A 59 -15.51 8.53 -8.00
C LYS A 59 -14.79 7.80 -6.87
N GLY A 60 -13.88 6.87 -7.20
CA GLY A 60 -13.11 6.13 -6.21
C GLY A 60 -12.20 7.00 -5.34
N LEU A 61 -11.58 8.03 -5.92
CA LEU A 61 -10.66 8.93 -5.21
C LEU A 61 -11.39 10.09 -4.53
N TYR A 62 -12.40 10.67 -5.19
CA TYR A 62 -12.99 11.95 -4.80
C TYR A 62 -14.49 11.91 -4.48
N GLY A 63 -15.16 10.77 -4.66
CA GLY A 63 -16.57 10.60 -4.32
C GLY A 63 -16.85 10.83 -2.83
N ALA A 64 -18.12 10.86 -2.44
CA ALA A 64 -18.48 11.00 -1.03
C ALA A 64 -17.88 9.84 -0.18
N PRO A 65 -17.41 10.11 1.05
CA PRO A 65 -16.89 9.05 1.93
C PRO A 65 -17.98 8.10 2.43
N ASP A 66 -19.22 8.56 2.50
CA ASP A 66 -20.33 7.87 3.19
C ASP A 66 -21.20 7.07 2.22
N GLY A 67 -20.60 6.11 1.53
CA GLY A 67 -21.36 5.05 0.87
C GLY A 67 -22.15 4.24 1.91
N ASP A 68 -23.47 4.16 1.74
CA ASP A 68 -24.36 3.38 2.61
C ASP A 68 -24.58 1.94 2.11
N GLY A 69 -24.10 1.63 0.91
CA GLY A 69 -24.27 0.33 0.27
C GLY A 69 -23.63 -0.81 1.07
N PRO A 70 -24.30 -1.96 1.20
CA PRO A 70 -23.73 -3.15 1.81
C PRO A 70 -22.86 -3.94 0.81
N PHE A 71 -21.81 -4.57 1.32
CA PHE A 71 -21.12 -5.66 0.64
C PHE A 71 -21.98 -6.92 0.62
N ASP A 72 -21.82 -7.67 -0.47
CA ASP A 72 -22.20 -9.07 -0.61
C ASP A 72 -20.96 -9.89 -1.05
N LEU A 73 -21.13 -11.20 -1.25
CA LEU A 73 -20.02 -12.06 -1.69
C LEU A 73 -19.49 -11.68 -3.06
N THR A 74 -20.35 -11.23 -3.97
CA THR A 74 -19.96 -10.81 -5.32
C THR A 74 -19.07 -9.57 -5.27
N ALA A 75 -19.43 -8.57 -4.45
CA ALA A 75 -18.65 -7.37 -4.27
C ALA A 75 -17.32 -7.68 -3.57
N LEU A 76 -17.33 -8.49 -2.51
CA LEU A 76 -16.11 -8.93 -1.84
C LEU A 76 -15.17 -9.68 -2.80
N ALA A 77 -15.71 -10.62 -3.60
CA ALA A 77 -14.95 -11.35 -4.60
C ALA A 77 -14.32 -10.42 -5.64
N GLY A 78 -15.10 -9.51 -6.20
CA GLY A 78 -14.60 -8.52 -7.17
C GLY A 78 -13.47 -7.66 -6.61
N MET A 79 -13.65 -7.13 -5.41
CA MET A 79 -12.64 -6.31 -4.72
C MET A 79 -11.34 -7.09 -4.51
N LEU A 80 -11.43 -8.32 -4.00
CA LEU A 80 -10.26 -9.17 -3.76
C LEU A 80 -9.58 -9.62 -5.05
N ARG A 81 -10.33 -9.84 -6.14
CA ARG A 81 -9.76 -10.19 -7.45
C ARG A 81 -9.02 -9.01 -8.06
N ASP A 82 -9.65 -7.84 -8.05
CA ASP A 82 -9.14 -6.65 -8.73
C ASP A 82 -7.97 -6.01 -7.99
N SER A 83 -7.89 -6.13 -6.66
CA SER A 83 -6.75 -5.61 -5.89
C SER A 83 -5.61 -6.63 -5.75
N TYR A 84 -5.86 -7.72 -5.04
CA TYR A 84 -4.79 -8.64 -4.61
C TYR A 84 -4.80 -9.97 -5.36
N GLY A 85 -5.82 -10.25 -6.17
CA GLY A 85 -5.88 -11.37 -7.11
C GLY A 85 -4.83 -11.29 -8.20
N LEU A 86 -4.55 -12.42 -8.84
CA LEU A 86 -3.67 -12.44 -10.02
C LEU A 86 -4.42 -11.84 -11.22
N THR A 87 -3.92 -10.74 -11.78
CA THR A 87 -4.54 -10.03 -12.90
C THR A 87 -3.95 -10.39 -14.25
N GLY A 88 -2.73 -10.94 -14.28
CA GLY A 88 -2.07 -11.39 -15.51
C GLY A 88 -0.63 -11.82 -15.29
N ARG A 89 -0.05 -12.56 -16.23
CA ARG A 89 1.38 -12.89 -16.23
C ARG A 89 2.18 -11.68 -16.71
N ARG A 90 3.32 -11.41 -16.07
CA ARG A 90 4.26 -10.36 -16.49
C ARG A 90 5.20 -10.92 -17.55
N LEU A 91 4.97 -10.51 -18.79
CA LEU A 91 5.77 -10.94 -19.96
C LEU A 91 6.60 -9.81 -20.57
N GLY A 92 6.24 -8.55 -20.30
CA GLY A 92 6.97 -7.40 -20.81
C GLY A 92 8.43 -7.38 -20.36
N VAL A 93 9.32 -7.12 -21.32
CA VAL A 93 10.75 -6.95 -21.06
C VAL A 93 10.98 -5.53 -20.52
N GLN A 94 11.76 -5.42 -19.45
CA GLN A 94 12.10 -4.16 -18.79
C GLN A 94 13.36 -4.32 -17.93
N ALA A 95 13.89 -3.21 -17.40
CA ALA A 95 15.20 -3.14 -16.73
C ALA A 95 15.34 -3.96 -15.42
N ASN A 96 14.27 -4.58 -14.95
CA ASN A 96 14.14 -5.36 -13.73
C ASN A 96 13.51 -6.75 -14.02
N THR A 97 13.52 -7.21 -15.28
CA THR A 97 12.98 -8.51 -15.68
C THR A 97 14.07 -9.57 -15.63
N ASP A 98 13.82 -10.69 -14.94
CA ASP A 98 14.62 -11.91 -15.11
C ASP A 98 14.19 -12.62 -16.40
N LEU A 99 14.98 -12.44 -17.47
CA LEU A 99 14.71 -13.04 -18.76
C LEU A 99 14.70 -14.57 -18.72
N ARG A 100 15.45 -15.19 -17.80
CA ARG A 100 15.50 -16.66 -17.68
C ARG A 100 14.20 -17.22 -17.11
N ALA A 101 13.46 -16.44 -16.32
CA ALA A 101 12.18 -16.85 -15.75
C ALA A 101 11.02 -16.77 -16.74
N LEU A 102 11.15 -16.03 -17.85
CA LEU A 102 10.05 -15.78 -18.78
C LEU A 102 9.49 -17.06 -19.44
N PRO A 103 10.29 -18.03 -19.92
CA PRO A 103 9.74 -19.25 -20.50
C PRO A 103 9.08 -20.17 -19.47
N PHE A 104 9.60 -20.24 -18.24
CA PHE A 104 9.18 -21.25 -17.26
C PHE A 104 7.97 -20.82 -16.42
N TYR A 105 6.81 -21.43 -16.67
CA TYR A 105 5.58 -21.17 -15.92
C TYR A 105 5.73 -21.26 -14.38
N PRO A 106 6.47 -22.23 -13.80
CA PRO A 106 6.68 -22.30 -12.35
C PRO A 106 7.40 -21.07 -11.75
N LEU A 107 8.19 -20.36 -12.57
CA LEU A 107 8.93 -19.16 -12.19
C LEU A 107 8.18 -17.87 -12.55
N ALA A 108 7.00 -17.97 -13.16
CA ALA A 108 6.25 -16.84 -13.65
C ALA A 108 6.00 -15.79 -12.56
N ASN A 109 6.19 -14.54 -12.96
CA ASN A 109 5.79 -13.38 -12.18
C ASN A 109 4.39 -12.95 -12.60
N TRP A 110 3.56 -12.67 -11.61
CA TRP A 110 2.17 -12.33 -11.81
C TRP A 110 1.92 -10.89 -11.34
N SER A 111 1.13 -10.17 -12.12
CA SER A 111 0.59 -8.88 -11.74
C SER A 111 -0.57 -9.04 -10.78
N ARG A 112 -0.71 -8.04 -9.92
CA ARG A 112 -1.86 -7.78 -9.06
C ARG A 112 -2.25 -6.32 -9.24
N GLY A 113 -3.49 -5.95 -8.91
CA GLY A 113 -3.94 -4.56 -8.97
C GLY A 113 -3.21 -3.66 -7.98
N THR A 114 -2.80 -4.21 -6.86
CA THR A 114 -2.03 -3.52 -5.82
C THR A 114 -0.51 -3.60 -6.08
N ALA A 115 0.20 -2.50 -5.80
CA ALA A 115 1.67 -2.48 -5.78
C ALA A 115 2.24 -3.26 -4.59
N SER A 116 3.51 -3.65 -4.63
CA SER A 116 4.19 -4.23 -3.47
C SER A 116 5.70 -4.08 -3.59
N GLY A 117 6.36 -3.82 -2.46
CA GLY A 117 7.82 -3.78 -2.34
C GLY A 117 8.46 -5.03 -2.95
N GLY A 118 9.18 -4.85 -4.06
CA GLY A 118 9.84 -5.94 -4.78
C GLY A 118 8.91 -6.95 -5.45
N GLY A 119 7.59 -6.70 -5.48
CA GLY A 119 6.59 -7.63 -6.00
C GLY A 119 6.47 -8.92 -5.17
N LEU A 120 6.74 -8.84 -3.86
CA LEU A 120 6.77 -10.00 -2.96
C LEU A 120 5.40 -10.33 -2.35
N TYR A 121 4.52 -9.33 -2.23
CA TYR A 121 3.14 -9.48 -1.79
C TYR A 121 2.97 -10.21 -0.44
N PRO A 122 3.48 -9.63 0.66
CA PRO A 122 3.51 -10.27 1.98
C PRO A 122 2.19 -10.17 2.75
N VAL A 123 1.25 -9.34 2.31
CA VAL A 123 -0.06 -9.17 2.96
C VAL A 123 -0.87 -10.46 2.83
N GLN A 124 -1.35 -10.98 3.96
CA GLN A 124 -2.30 -12.08 4.05
C GLN A 124 -3.69 -11.51 4.31
N ILE A 125 -4.71 -12.05 3.64
CA ILE A 125 -6.09 -11.58 3.79
C ILE A 125 -6.92 -12.74 4.32
N TYR A 126 -7.46 -12.55 5.52
CA TYR A 126 -8.42 -13.45 6.12
C TYR A 126 -9.80 -12.82 6.12
N TRP A 127 -10.84 -13.59 5.82
CA TRP A 127 -12.22 -13.22 6.00
C TRP A 127 -12.78 -13.98 7.20
N VAL A 128 -13.09 -13.26 8.27
CA VAL A 128 -13.85 -13.77 9.40
C VAL A 128 -15.32 -13.48 9.12
N SER A 129 -16.08 -14.54 8.86
CA SER A 129 -17.47 -14.46 8.44
C SER A 129 -18.39 -14.93 9.55
N GLY A 130 -19.40 -14.13 9.89
CA GLY A 130 -20.50 -14.48 10.77
C GLY A 130 -21.74 -15.00 10.02
N PRO A 131 -22.83 -15.27 10.76
CA PRO A 131 -24.05 -15.88 10.23
C PRO A 131 -24.78 -15.10 9.13
N THR A 132 -24.54 -13.80 8.93
CA THR A 132 -25.12 -13.05 7.79
C THR A 132 -24.44 -13.36 6.46
N GLY A 133 -23.24 -13.95 6.51
CA GLY A 133 -22.47 -14.32 5.34
C GLY A 133 -23.11 -15.50 4.59
N PRO A 134 -22.88 -15.63 3.27
CA PRO A 134 -23.42 -16.73 2.47
C PRO A 134 -22.65 -18.05 2.65
N VAL A 135 -21.79 -18.13 3.66
CA VAL A 135 -20.96 -19.31 3.98
C VAL A 135 -21.12 -19.66 5.45
N PRO A 136 -20.89 -20.92 5.85
CA PRO A 136 -20.84 -21.27 7.25
C PRO A 136 -19.88 -20.34 8.02
N PRO A 137 -20.28 -19.82 9.19
CA PRO A 137 -19.43 -18.94 9.98
C PRO A 137 -18.06 -19.55 10.23
N GLY A 138 -17.02 -18.71 10.24
CA GLY A 138 -15.67 -19.20 10.37
C GLY A 138 -14.59 -18.21 9.94
N ILE A 139 -13.37 -18.75 9.81
CA ILE A 139 -12.20 -18.00 9.34
C ILE A 139 -11.76 -18.60 8.01
N HIS A 140 -11.63 -17.74 7.02
CA HIS A 140 -11.28 -18.11 5.66
C HIS A 140 -10.02 -17.36 5.22
N TYR A 141 -9.06 -18.04 4.61
CA TYR A 141 -7.90 -17.42 3.97
C TYR A 141 -8.15 -17.20 2.47
N TYR A 142 -7.84 -16.01 1.96
CA TYR A 142 -7.94 -15.74 0.53
C TYR A 142 -6.77 -16.36 -0.26
N ALA A 143 -7.01 -17.50 -0.89
CA ALA A 143 -6.06 -18.17 -1.76
C ALA A 143 -5.95 -17.47 -3.12
N THR A 144 -5.06 -16.47 -3.18
CA THR A 144 -4.88 -15.58 -4.34
C THR A 144 -4.76 -16.29 -5.69
N ARG A 145 -4.00 -17.40 -5.75
CA ARG A 145 -3.76 -18.15 -6.99
C ARG A 145 -5.02 -18.79 -7.58
N ARG A 146 -5.98 -19.14 -6.72
CA ARG A 146 -7.21 -19.83 -7.10
C ARG A 146 -8.43 -18.92 -7.12
N HIS A 147 -8.28 -17.67 -6.66
CA HIS A 147 -9.40 -16.77 -6.38
C HIS A 147 -10.50 -17.48 -5.58
N ALA A 148 -10.12 -17.96 -4.41
CA ALA A 148 -10.97 -18.80 -3.57
C ALA A 148 -10.72 -18.51 -2.09
N MET A 149 -11.71 -18.81 -1.25
CA MET A 149 -11.61 -18.78 0.21
C MET A 149 -11.31 -20.18 0.73
N GLN A 150 -10.21 -20.36 1.45
CA GLN A 150 -9.85 -21.60 2.12
C GLN A 150 -10.32 -21.58 3.58
N ARG A 151 -11.18 -22.51 3.99
CA ARG A 151 -11.78 -22.51 5.32
C ARG A 151 -10.83 -23.07 6.39
N LEU A 152 -10.29 -22.19 7.22
CA LEU A 152 -9.33 -22.54 8.28
C LEU A 152 -10.00 -22.93 9.59
N LEU A 153 -11.17 -22.35 9.87
CA LEU A 153 -11.96 -22.61 11.08
C LEU A 153 -13.45 -22.56 10.73
N THR A 154 -14.25 -23.43 11.36
CA THR A 154 -15.72 -23.41 11.31
C THR A 154 -16.24 -23.03 12.69
N GLY A 155 -17.26 -22.18 12.72
CA GLY A 155 -17.87 -21.64 13.94
C GLY A 155 -17.88 -20.12 13.94
N ASP A 156 -18.91 -19.51 14.52
CA ASP A 156 -18.98 -18.07 14.69
C ASP A 156 -17.97 -17.60 15.74
N VAL A 157 -16.96 -16.87 15.28
CA VAL A 157 -15.91 -16.27 16.13
C VAL A 157 -15.91 -14.75 16.01
N THR A 158 -16.98 -14.16 15.48
CA THR A 158 -17.07 -12.71 15.26
C THR A 158 -17.09 -11.91 16.56
N GLY A 159 -17.54 -12.53 17.66
CA GLY A 159 -17.44 -11.98 19.01
C GLY A 159 -15.99 -11.74 19.45
N GLU A 160 -15.06 -12.63 19.09
CA GLU A 160 -13.63 -12.45 19.37
C GLU A 160 -13.04 -11.26 18.60
N VAL A 161 -13.46 -11.07 17.34
CA VAL A 161 -13.01 -9.91 16.54
C VAL A 161 -13.56 -8.60 17.10
N ARG A 162 -14.87 -8.54 17.43
CA ARG A 162 -15.47 -7.34 18.06
C ARG A 162 -14.75 -6.98 19.36
N ALA A 163 -14.49 -7.97 20.20
CA ALA A 163 -13.87 -7.72 21.48
C ALA A 163 -12.36 -7.46 21.36
N ALA A 164 -11.69 -7.86 20.26
CA ALA A 164 -10.33 -7.40 19.96
C ALA A 164 -10.29 -5.95 19.44
N LEU A 165 -11.30 -5.56 18.64
CA LEU A 165 -11.46 -4.19 18.17
C LEU A 165 -11.75 -3.22 19.33
N GLY A 166 -12.55 -3.64 20.31
CA GLY A 166 -12.94 -2.80 21.45
C GLY A 166 -13.92 -1.69 21.06
N GLU A 167 -14.27 -0.85 22.02
CA GLU A 167 -15.15 0.30 21.80
C GLU A 167 -14.48 1.39 20.93
N GLY A 168 -15.30 2.13 20.19
CA GLY A 168 -14.83 3.22 19.32
C GLY A 168 -14.11 2.77 18.06
N ALA A 169 -14.10 1.47 17.73
CA ALA A 169 -13.52 0.97 16.50
C ALA A 169 -14.24 1.55 15.26
N PRO A 170 -13.50 1.95 14.21
CA PRO A 170 -14.10 2.53 13.02
C PRO A 170 -14.89 1.48 12.22
N GLY A 171 -15.83 1.97 11.41
CA GLY A 171 -16.64 1.13 10.53
C GLY A 171 -17.96 0.69 11.15
N PRO A 172 -18.75 -0.09 10.39
CA PRO A 172 -20.10 -0.47 10.77
C PRO A 172 -20.13 -1.57 11.84
N ALA A 173 -21.20 -1.61 12.63
CA ALA A 173 -21.57 -2.81 13.36
C ALA A 173 -21.85 -3.94 12.35
N THR A 174 -21.12 -5.05 12.49
CA THR A 174 -21.14 -6.16 11.52
C THR A 174 -20.72 -7.47 12.18
N ASP A 175 -20.82 -8.54 11.41
CA ASP A 175 -20.24 -9.85 11.68
C ASP A 175 -19.31 -10.30 10.52
N GLN A 176 -18.96 -9.38 9.60
CA GLN A 176 -18.05 -9.63 8.48
C GLN A 176 -16.80 -8.77 8.57
N TYR A 177 -15.64 -9.41 8.69
CA TYR A 177 -14.36 -8.71 8.87
C TYR A 177 -13.30 -9.23 7.90
N LEU A 178 -12.57 -8.32 7.27
CA LEU A 178 -11.28 -8.65 6.68
C LEU A 178 -10.17 -8.36 7.68
N VAL A 179 -9.31 -9.35 7.94
CA VAL A 179 -8.14 -9.19 8.81
C VAL A 179 -6.89 -9.31 7.94
N LEU A 180 -6.05 -8.28 7.97
CA LEU A 180 -4.83 -8.20 7.18
C LEU A 180 -3.63 -8.56 8.05
N GLY A 181 -3.02 -9.71 7.75
CA GLY A 181 -1.73 -10.14 8.31
C GLY A 181 -0.58 -9.77 7.40
N VAL A 182 0.65 -9.83 7.91
CA VAL A 182 1.89 -9.71 7.13
C VAL A 182 2.83 -10.83 7.52
N LYS A 183 3.04 -11.81 6.63
CA LYS A 183 4.00 -12.90 6.86
C LYS A 183 5.41 -12.38 6.60
N TYR A 184 6.17 -12.05 7.66
CA TYR A 184 7.43 -11.31 7.52
C TYR A 184 8.44 -11.97 6.60
N TRP A 185 8.58 -13.30 6.68
CA TRP A 185 9.56 -14.03 5.87
C TRP A 185 9.32 -13.85 4.35
N GLN A 186 8.09 -13.60 3.90
CA GLN A 186 7.80 -13.34 2.48
C GLN A 186 8.49 -12.09 1.93
N ASN A 187 8.83 -11.13 2.80
CA ASN A 187 9.49 -9.89 2.41
C ASN A 187 10.91 -9.77 3.00
N ALA A 188 11.09 -10.12 4.27
CA ALA A 188 12.36 -10.03 4.98
C ALA A 188 13.45 -10.94 4.39
N PHE A 189 13.07 -12.04 3.75
CA PHE A 189 13.98 -12.83 2.90
C PHE A 189 14.77 -11.98 1.88
N LYS A 190 14.17 -10.92 1.33
CA LYS A 190 14.84 -10.03 0.38
C LYS A 190 15.35 -8.76 1.06
N TYR A 191 14.55 -8.23 1.99
CA TYR A 191 14.72 -6.88 2.52
C TYR A 191 15.20 -6.82 3.97
N ASN A 192 15.61 -7.93 4.57
CA ASN A 192 16.16 -8.01 5.93
C ASN A 192 15.43 -7.09 6.95
N SER A 193 16.16 -6.26 7.67
CA SER A 193 15.69 -5.23 8.60
C SER A 193 14.88 -4.10 7.96
N PHE A 194 15.05 -3.81 6.67
CA PHE A 194 14.22 -2.84 5.94
C PHE A 194 12.78 -3.34 5.70
N SER A 195 12.53 -4.63 5.93
CA SER A 195 11.24 -5.26 5.63
C SER A 195 10.06 -4.59 6.31
N PHE A 196 10.17 -4.21 7.59
CA PHE A 196 9.04 -3.65 8.36
C PHE A 196 8.51 -2.34 7.74
N HIS A 197 9.42 -1.49 7.26
CA HIS A 197 9.07 -0.28 6.52
C HIS A 197 8.30 -0.61 5.23
N ALA A 198 8.85 -1.50 4.40
CA ALA A 198 8.26 -1.87 3.12
C ALA A 198 6.88 -2.55 3.26
N VAL A 199 6.73 -3.50 4.19
CA VAL A 199 5.48 -4.24 4.35
C VAL A 199 4.35 -3.39 4.94
N SER A 200 4.68 -2.39 5.76
CA SER A 200 3.69 -1.44 6.26
C SER A 200 3.12 -0.59 5.12
N MET A 201 3.96 -0.21 4.14
CA MET A 201 3.47 0.44 2.92
C MET A 201 2.60 -0.50 2.07
N ASP A 202 2.97 -1.78 1.95
CA ASP A 202 2.18 -2.77 1.21
C ASP A 202 0.75 -2.89 1.77
N VAL A 203 0.57 -2.83 3.09
CA VAL A 203 -0.77 -2.77 3.72
C VAL A 203 -1.54 -1.53 3.25
N GLY A 204 -0.89 -0.36 3.26
CA GLY A 204 -1.46 0.89 2.75
C GLY A 204 -1.90 0.83 1.29
N THR A 205 -1.09 0.21 0.43
CA THR A 205 -1.44 0.03 -0.98
C THR A 205 -2.69 -0.85 -1.14
N ALA A 206 -2.84 -1.90 -0.33
CA ALA A 206 -4.00 -2.78 -0.35
C ALA A 206 -5.27 -2.06 0.12
N LEU A 207 -5.17 -1.35 1.24
CA LEU A 207 -6.28 -0.57 1.80
C LEU A 207 -6.76 0.50 0.82
N GLN A 208 -5.85 1.27 0.20
CA GLN A 208 -6.26 2.28 -0.78
C GLN A 208 -6.87 1.68 -2.04
N SER A 209 -6.36 0.52 -2.50
CA SER A 209 -6.98 -0.20 -3.61
C SER A 209 -8.43 -0.55 -3.32
N TRP A 210 -8.70 -1.03 -2.11
CA TRP A 210 -10.05 -1.36 -1.66
C TRP A 210 -10.92 -0.12 -1.48
N ARG A 211 -10.38 0.98 -0.93
CA ARG A 211 -11.15 2.23 -0.74
C ARG A 211 -11.62 2.80 -2.06
N MET A 212 -10.72 2.89 -3.05
CA MET A 212 -11.09 3.35 -4.40
C MET A 212 -12.13 2.43 -5.03
N TRP A 213 -11.95 1.12 -4.91
CA TRP A 213 -12.87 0.12 -5.49
C TRP A 213 -14.27 0.17 -4.85
N ALA A 214 -14.32 0.29 -3.52
CA ALA A 214 -15.55 0.35 -2.75
C ALA A 214 -16.29 1.68 -3.01
N ARG A 215 -15.60 2.80 -2.86
CA ARG A 215 -16.17 4.15 -2.98
C ARG A 215 -16.76 4.40 -4.36
N ALA A 216 -16.09 3.95 -5.42
CA ALA A 216 -16.60 4.06 -6.78
C ALA A 216 -17.94 3.34 -7.01
N ARG A 217 -18.30 2.41 -6.11
CA ARG A 217 -19.53 1.61 -6.13
C ARG A 217 -20.52 1.99 -5.01
N GLY A 218 -20.31 3.12 -4.32
CA GLY A 218 -21.15 3.53 -3.20
C GLY A 218 -21.01 2.66 -1.95
N LEU A 219 -19.91 1.92 -1.83
CA LEU A 219 -19.53 1.15 -0.64
C LEU A 219 -18.45 1.90 0.13
N THR A 220 -18.35 1.66 1.44
CA THR A 220 -17.32 2.27 2.29
C THR A 220 -16.54 1.21 3.04
N ILE A 221 -15.25 1.46 3.23
CA ILE A 221 -14.38 0.68 4.11
C ILE A 221 -13.60 1.62 5.01
N GLU A 222 -13.59 1.33 6.31
CA GLU A 222 -12.91 2.12 7.32
C GLU A 222 -11.99 1.18 8.11
N PRO A 223 -10.67 1.19 7.87
CA PRO A 223 -9.75 0.27 8.52
C PRO A 223 -9.53 0.65 9.99
N ALA A 224 -9.64 -0.32 10.88
CA ALA A 224 -9.12 -0.25 12.23
C ALA A 224 -7.64 -0.64 12.22
N LEU A 225 -6.80 0.22 12.79
CA LEU A 225 -5.36 0.03 12.94
C LEU A 225 -4.97 -0.23 14.40
N TRP A 226 -5.76 0.22 15.38
CA TRP A 226 -5.57 -0.10 16.81
C TRP A 226 -6.60 -1.14 17.27
N PHE A 227 -6.10 -2.22 17.88
CA PHE A 227 -6.86 -3.37 18.35
C PHE A 227 -5.93 -4.33 19.12
N ASP A 228 -6.50 -5.30 19.84
CA ASP A 228 -5.77 -6.40 20.47
C ASP A 228 -5.22 -7.37 19.42
N GLU A 229 -4.01 -7.07 18.93
CA GLU A 229 -3.32 -7.85 17.91
C GLU A 229 -3.02 -9.28 18.38
N GLU A 230 -2.62 -9.46 19.64
CA GLU A 230 -2.29 -10.76 20.21
C GLU A 230 -3.53 -11.67 20.27
N ARG A 231 -4.70 -11.12 20.59
CA ARG A 231 -5.96 -11.86 20.55
C ARG A 231 -6.29 -12.33 19.14
N LEU A 232 -6.16 -11.46 18.14
CA LEU A 232 -6.41 -11.84 16.75
C LEU A 232 -5.38 -12.85 16.24
N ALA A 233 -4.11 -12.71 16.62
CA ALA A 233 -3.07 -13.67 16.26
C ALA A 233 -3.36 -15.07 16.84
N ARG A 234 -3.76 -15.15 18.12
CA ARG A 234 -4.20 -16.41 18.75
C ARG A 234 -5.39 -17.03 18.03
N LEU A 235 -6.38 -16.21 17.65
CA LEU A 235 -7.55 -16.66 16.89
C LEU A 235 -7.17 -17.22 15.52
N LEU A 236 -6.27 -16.55 14.80
CA LEU A 236 -5.73 -16.95 13.50
C LEU A 236 -4.72 -18.11 13.59
N GLY A 237 -4.30 -18.51 14.78
CA GLY A 237 -3.33 -19.58 14.99
C GLY A 237 -1.91 -19.22 14.50
N VAL A 238 -1.57 -17.93 14.49
CA VAL A 238 -0.26 -17.42 14.08
C VAL A 238 0.49 -16.82 15.26
N ARG A 239 1.81 -16.72 15.14
CA ARG A 239 2.67 -16.02 16.10
C ARG A 239 2.98 -14.63 15.56
N THR A 240 2.85 -13.62 16.39
CA THR A 240 3.00 -12.22 15.97
C THR A 240 4.40 -11.91 15.48
N GLU A 241 5.44 -12.62 15.94
CA GLU A 241 6.82 -12.47 15.48
C GLU A 241 7.06 -13.03 14.06
N GLU A 242 6.19 -13.91 13.58
CA GLU A 242 6.24 -14.48 12.23
C GLU A 242 5.23 -13.82 11.29
N GLU A 243 4.08 -13.46 11.84
CA GLU A 243 3.00 -12.78 11.15
C GLU A 243 2.28 -11.79 12.05
N GLY A 244 2.57 -10.50 11.87
CA GLY A 244 1.85 -9.42 12.54
C GLY A 244 0.47 -9.18 11.91
N VAL A 245 -0.49 -8.69 12.71
CA VAL A 245 -1.83 -8.28 12.25
C VAL A 245 -1.86 -6.75 12.17
N PHE A 246 -2.00 -6.21 10.97
CA PHE A 246 -1.77 -4.80 10.67
C PHE A 246 -3.05 -3.99 10.57
N ALA A 247 -4.14 -4.59 10.11
CA ALA A 247 -5.42 -3.91 9.96
C ALA A 247 -6.58 -4.89 10.09
N VAL A 248 -7.72 -4.38 10.56
CA VAL A 248 -9.02 -5.05 10.49
C VAL A 248 -9.97 -4.12 9.75
N VAL A 249 -10.73 -4.65 8.79
CA VAL A 249 -11.70 -3.88 8.01
C VAL A 249 -13.08 -4.49 8.25
N PRO A 250 -13.91 -3.88 9.11
CA PRO A 250 -15.32 -4.23 9.25
C PRO A 250 -16.07 -3.89 7.96
N LEU A 251 -16.84 -4.83 7.43
CA LEU A 251 -17.62 -4.63 6.20
C LEU A 251 -19.10 -4.46 6.55
N ARG A 252 -19.74 -3.39 6.06
CA ARG A 252 -21.21 -3.32 6.08
C ARG A 252 -21.69 -4.44 5.17
N TRP A 253 -22.49 -5.36 5.69
CA TRP A 253 -22.92 -6.54 4.94
C TRP A 253 -24.42 -6.55 4.72
N THR A 254 -24.88 -7.23 3.68
CA THR A 254 -26.31 -7.44 3.43
C THR A 254 -26.89 -8.34 4.52
N GLY A 255 -27.84 -7.80 5.30
CA GLY A 255 -28.50 -8.51 6.41
C GLY A 255 -28.24 -7.87 7.76
N THR A 256 -28.98 -8.30 8.78
CA THR A 256 -28.82 -7.81 10.15
C THR A 256 -27.95 -8.78 10.95
N PRO A 257 -26.81 -8.34 11.52
CA PRO A 257 -25.98 -9.21 12.33
C PRO A 257 -26.78 -9.72 13.54
N PRO A 258 -26.71 -11.02 13.86
CA PRO A 258 -27.37 -11.56 15.04
C PRO A 258 -26.73 -11.01 16.33
N ALA A 259 -27.43 -11.18 17.44
CA ALA A 259 -26.88 -10.81 18.75
C ALA A 259 -25.53 -11.53 18.98
N PRO A 260 -24.56 -10.90 19.67
CA PRO A 260 -23.26 -11.51 19.91
C PRO A 260 -23.41 -12.89 20.57
N SER A 261 -22.84 -13.92 19.95
CA SER A 261 -22.76 -15.25 20.54
C SER A 261 -21.65 -15.28 21.61
N VAL A 262 -21.82 -16.12 22.64
CA VAL A 262 -20.78 -16.33 23.66
C VAL A 262 -19.54 -16.90 22.96
N PRO A 263 -18.36 -16.31 23.15
CA PRO A 263 -17.17 -16.77 22.47
C PRO A 263 -16.84 -18.21 22.86
N ALA A 264 -16.90 -19.11 21.88
CA ALA A 264 -16.26 -20.41 22.01
C ALA A 264 -14.74 -20.21 21.96
N ALA A 265 -13.98 -20.93 22.80
CA ALA A 265 -12.51 -20.92 22.80
C ALA A 265 -11.89 -21.60 21.56
N ALA A 266 -12.38 -21.24 20.37
CA ALA A 266 -11.98 -21.77 19.08
C ALA A 266 -10.84 -20.94 18.50
N ARG A 267 -9.90 -21.62 17.83
CA ARG A 267 -8.81 -21.00 17.08
C ARG A 267 -8.46 -21.86 15.87
N VAL A 268 -7.87 -21.24 14.86
CA VAL A 268 -7.29 -21.97 13.74
C VAL A 268 -6.18 -22.90 14.26
N ARG A 269 -6.27 -24.18 13.90
CA ARG A 269 -5.23 -25.19 14.15
C ARG A 269 -4.52 -25.64 12.88
N ARG A 270 -4.91 -25.08 11.73
CA ARG A 270 -4.30 -25.35 10.43
C ARG A 270 -3.04 -24.50 10.30
N ALA A 271 -1.89 -25.14 10.14
CA ALA A 271 -0.64 -24.46 9.83
C ALA A 271 -0.46 -24.36 8.31
N ASP A 272 0.12 -23.26 7.84
CA ASP A 272 0.56 -23.18 6.45
C ASP A 272 1.92 -23.87 6.28
N VAL A 273 2.18 -24.38 5.07
CA VAL A 273 3.44 -25.06 4.74
C VAL A 273 4.35 -24.09 3.99
N GLU A 274 5.51 -23.77 4.57
CA GLU A 274 6.53 -22.95 3.93
C GLU A 274 7.31 -23.76 2.85
N ARG A 275 7.92 -23.06 1.88
CA ARG A 275 8.84 -23.63 0.89
C ARG A 275 10.27 -23.57 1.38
N SER A 276 10.66 -22.47 2.03
CA SER A 276 11.99 -22.30 2.61
C SER A 276 12.28 -23.40 3.62
N ARG A 277 13.47 -24.00 3.52
CA ARG A 277 14.03 -24.92 4.51
C ARG A 277 14.56 -24.13 5.70
N THR A 278 15.16 -22.97 5.44
CA THR A 278 15.68 -22.07 6.46
C THR A 278 14.85 -20.78 6.48
N VAL A 279 14.21 -20.51 7.60
CA VAL A 279 13.52 -19.24 7.88
C VAL A 279 14.39 -18.42 8.81
N LEU A 280 14.78 -17.22 8.38
CA LEU A 280 15.58 -16.31 9.20
C LEU A 280 14.68 -15.27 9.86
N THR A 281 15.13 -14.78 11.01
CA THR A 281 14.54 -13.62 11.67
C THR A 281 15.56 -12.50 11.74
N PHE A 282 15.08 -11.27 11.80
CA PHE A 282 15.92 -10.08 11.85
C PHE A 282 15.52 -9.26 13.07
N ASP A 283 16.50 -8.85 13.86
CA ASP A 283 16.28 -8.20 15.16
C ASP A 283 15.45 -6.93 15.02
N ALA A 284 15.71 -6.11 14.01
CA ALA A 284 14.96 -4.88 13.79
C ALA A 284 13.47 -5.15 13.49
N VAL A 285 13.17 -6.20 12.73
CA VAL A 285 11.78 -6.61 12.43
C VAL A 285 11.10 -7.10 13.71
N ARG A 286 11.77 -7.94 14.51
CA ARG A 286 11.22 -8.44 15.78
C ARG A 286 10.98 -7.31 16.79
N LYS A 287 11.92 -6.39 16.93
CA LYS A 287 11.81 -5.24 17.83
C LYS A 287 10.70 -4.28 17.38
N MET A 288 10.59 -4.00 16.08
CA MET A 288 9.46 -3.21 15.54
C MET A 288 8.12 -3.91 15.77
N GLN A 289 8.06 -5.23 15.58
CA GLN A 289 6.83 -5.97 15.85
C GLN A 289 6.42 -5.85 17.33
N ALA A 290 7.35 -6.11 18.26
CA ALA A 290 7.09 -5.98 19.69
C ALA A 290 6.67 -4.54 20.07
N ALA A 291 7.40 -3.53 19.57
CA ALA A 291 7.12 -2.13 19.85
C ALA A 291 5.75 -1.67 19.34
N THR A 292 5.35 -2.11 18.14
CA THR A 292 4.06 -1.72 17.55
C THR A 292 2.87 -2.53 18.06
N ALA A 293 3.11 -3.72 18.64
CA ALA A 293 2.11 -4.50 19.36
C ALA A 293 1.90 -4.00 20.79
N GLN A 294 2.94 -3.42 21.41
CA GLN A 294 2.86 -2.82 22.73
C GLN A 294 1.83 -1.68 22.72
N ASN A 295 0.89 -1.71 23.68
CA ASN A 295 -0.21 -0.75 23.81
C ASN A 295 -1.13 -0.66 22.57
N ALA A 296 -1.18 -1.68 21.71
CA ALA A 296 -2.04 -1.66 20.51
C ALA A 296 -3.54 -1.52 20.81
N THR A 297 -3.97 -1.84 22.03
CA THR A 297 -5.35 -1.66 22.52
C THR A 297 -5.65 -0.22 22.98
N ALA A 298 -4.63 0.61 23.21
CA ALA A 298 -4.80 2.03 23.53
C ALA A 298 -5.07 2.81 22.23
N ARG A 299 -6.31 2.72 21.75
CA ARG A 299 -6.77 3.46 20.57
C ARG A 299 -6.63 4.97 20.86
N PRO A 300 -5.97 5.74 19.97
CA PRO A 300 -5.82 7.18 20.16
C PRO A 300 -7.16 7.90 20.02
N ASP A 301 -7.27 9.08 20.62
CA ASP A 301 -8.38 10.00 20.37
C ASP A 301 -8.42 10.40 18.88
N VAL A 302 -9.63 10.69 18.37
CA VAL A 302 -9.85 11.06 16.96
C VAL A 302 -9.01 12.27 16.52
N ASN A 303 -8.68 13.17 17.45
CA ASN A 303 -7.88 14.37 17.19
C ASN A 303 -6.40 14.21 17.56
N ALA A 304 -5.96 13.05 18.04
CA ALA A 304 -4.58 12.85 18.49
C ALA A 304 -3.55 13.15 17.38
N LEU A 305 -3.92 12.94 16.11
CA LEU A 305 -3.06 13.18 14.96
C LEU A 305 -3.03 14.63 14.46
N VAL A 306 -3.87 15.52 14.97
CA VAL A 306 -3.92 16.94 14.54
C VAL A 306 -2.55 17.64 14.66
N PRO A 307 -1.77 17.48 15.76
CA PRO A 307 -0.42 18.06 15.87
C PRO A 307 0.59 17.49 14.86
N ALA A 308 0.32 16.30 14.33
CA ALA A 308 1.15 15.60 13.35
C ALA A 308 0.70 15.81 11.90
N ALA A 309 -0.34 16.62 11.67
CA ALA A 309 -0.84 16.93 10.33
C ALA A 309 0.25 17.53 9.44
N ALA A 310 0.10 17.30 8.13
CA ALA A 310 0.95 17.90 7.11
C ALA A 310 0.93 19.43 7.24
N PRO A 311 2.10 20.09 7.29
CA PRO A 311 2.14 21.54 7.45
C PRO A 311 1.56 22.23 6.20
N PRO A 312 1.00 23.45 6.36
CA PRO A 312 0.51 24.23 5.23
C PRO A 312 1.63 24.52 4.21
N ALA A 313 1.24 24.86 2.98
CA ALA A 313 2.20 25.27 1.96
C ALA A 313 2.84 26.63 2.33
N ARG A 314 4.10 26.84 1.94
CA ARG A 314 4.82 28.09 2.22
C ARG A 314 4.45 29.17 1.18
N HIS A 315 3.67 30.17 1.60
CA HIS A 315 3.04 31.14 0.67
C HIS A 315 3.97 32.28 0.21
N ASP A 316 5.16 32.39 0.77
CA ASP A 316 6.23 33.33 0.42
C ASP A 316 6.99 32.94 -0.86
N ARG A 317 6.78 31.71 -1.35
CA ARG A 317 7.43 31.17 -2.56
C ARG A 317 6.73 31.59 -3.85
N THR A 318 7.52 31.73 -4.92
CA THR A 318 7.02 31.96 -6.28
C THR A 318 6.03 30.89 -6.68
N GLU A 319 4.86 31.31 -7.17
CA GLU A 319 3.75 30.42 -7.49
C GLU A 319 3.70 30.09 -8.98
N VAL A 320 3.42 28.83 -9.30
CA VAL A 320 3.15 28.34 -10.64
C VAL A 320 1.75 27.75 -10.67
N THR A 321 0.91 28.28 -11.56
CA THR A 321 -0.47 27.80 -11.73
C THR A 321 -0.45 26.50 -12.53
N LEU A 322 -1.13 25.47 -12.02
CA LEU A 322 -1.43 24.28 -12.80
C LEU A 322 -2.79 24.43 -13.49
N PRO A 323 -2.97 23.85 -14.69
CA PRO A 323 -4.29 23.75 -15.29
C PRO A 323 -5.19 22.83 -14.45
N ALA A 324 -6.49 22.81 -14.77
CA ALA A 324 -7.40 21.85 -14.16
C ALA A 324 -6.89 20.42 -14.34
N ALA A 325 -7.01 19.61 -13.29
CA ALA A 325 -6.65 18.20 -13.33
C ALA A 325 -7.45 17.48 -14.41
N ARG A 326 -6.76 16.65 -15.21
CA ARG A 326 -7.42 15.80 -16.20
C ARG A 326 -8.35 14.79 -15.49
N PRO A 327 -9.62 14.64 -15.93
CA PRO A 327 -10.55 13.67 -15.35
C PRO A 327 -10.05 12.23 -15.42
N LEU A 328 -10.36 11.44 -14.39
CA LEU A 328 -9.99 10.03 -14.25
C LEU A 328 -11.20 9.11 -14.53
N ASP A 329 -11.75 9.20 -15.74
CA ASP A 329 -12.99 8.51 -16.16
C ASP A 329 -12.85 7.00 -16.36
N THR A 330 -11.63 6.46 -16.30
CA THR A 330 -11.41 5.01 -16.39
C THR A 330 -11.99 4.32 -15.15
N ASP A 331 -12.74 3.23 -15.36
CA ASP A 331 -13.25 2.41 -14.27
C ASP A 331 -12.12 1.87 -13.36
N VAL A 332 -12.34 1.78 -12.04
CA VAL A 332 -11.29 1.41 -11.08
C VAL A 332 -10.72 0.03 -11.38
N ARG A 333 -11.55 -0.93 -11.80
CA ARG A 333 -11.10 -2.28 -12.19
C ARG A 333 -10.06 -2.20 -13.30
N ARG A 334 -10.35 -1.47 -14.38
CA ARG A 334 -9.45 -1.31 -15.51
C ARG A 334 -8.17 -0.59 -15.10
N ALA A 335 -8.27 0.46 -14.29
CA ALA A 335 -7.10 1.16 -13.75
C ALA A 335 -6.21 0.22 -12.92
N LEU A 336 -6.78 -0.55 -11.99
CA LEU A 336 -6.05 -1.54 -11.18
C LEU A 336 -5.42 -2.64 -12.05
N ARG A 337 -6.17 -3.22 -12.98
CA ARG A 337 -5.69 -4.34 -13.82
C ARG A 337 -4.60 -3.93 -14.82
N ARG A 338 -4.64 -2.68 -15.32
CA ARG A 338 -3.63 -2.13 -16.24
C ARG A 338 -2.40 -1.55 -15.54
N ARG A 339 -2.52 -1.21 -14.26
CA ARG A 339 -1.43 -0.66 -13.44
C ARG A 339 -0.20 -1.57 -13.49
N ARG A 340 0.94 -0.96 -13.83
CA ARG A 340 2.26 -1.60 -13.84
C ARG A 340 3.32 -0.62 -13.33
N SER A 341 4.50 -1.15 -13.01
CA SER A 341 5.67 -0.34 -12.69
C SER A 341 6.55 -0.17 -13.94
N SER A 342 6.85 1.07 -14.30
CA SER A 342 7.48 1.48 -15.57
C SER A 342 9.01 1.38 -15.59
N PHE A 343 9.57 0.38 -14.91
CA PHE A 343 11.01 0.16 -14.77
C PHE A 343 11.79 0.38 -16.09
N GLY A 344 12.63 1.41 -16.12
CA GLY A 344 13.49 1.75 -17.26
C GLY A 344 12.76 2.14 -18.55
N ARG A 345 11.46 2.49 -18.49
CA ARG A 345 10.64 2.76 -19.69
C ARG A 345 10.40 4.24 -19.99
N PHE A 346 10.71 5.14 -19.06
CA PHE A 346 10.44 6.57 -19.26
C PHE A 346 11.20 7.16 -20.44
N GLU A 347 10.56 8.12 -21.11
CA GLU A 347 11.10 8.83 -22.26
C GLU A 347 10.76 10.33 -22.19
N ALA A 348 11.79 11.17 -22.22
CA ALA A 348 11.65 12.62 -22.10
C ALA A 348 11.21 13.30 -23.39
N GLN A 349 11.40 12.67 -24.56
CA GLN A 349 11.08 13.29 -25.87
C GLN A 349 9.62 13.70 -25.98
N ARG A 350 8.73 13.00 -25.28
CA ARG A 350 7.33 13.39 -25.10
C ARG A 350 7.14 13.91 -23.67
N PRO A 351 7.08 15.23 -23.45
CA PRO A 351 6.83 15.81 -22.14
C PRO A 351 5.52 15.32 -21.54
N LEU A 352 5.46 15.29 -20.21
CA LEU A 352 4.23 15.07 -19.47
C LEU A 352 3.34 16.32 -19.58
N ARG A 353 2.03 16.15 -19.78
CA ARG A 353 1.12 17.29 -19.81
C ARG A 353 0.86 17.82 -18.41
N ALA A 354 0.75 19.13 -18.23
CA ALA A 354 0.54 19.74 -16.91
C ALA A 354 -0.79 19.32 -16.24
N ASP A 355 -1.84 19.03 -17.00
CA ASP A 355 -3.11 18.52 -16.45
C ASP A 355 -3.01 17.06 -15.95
N GLN A 356 -2.09 16.26 -16.52
CA GLN A 356 -1.75 14.93 -16.03
C GLN A 356 -0.94 15.01 -14.73
N LEU A 357 0.02 15.95 -14.65
CA LEU A 357 0.73 16.24 -13.39
C LEU A 357 -0.27 16.66 -12.30
N ALA A 358 -1.16 17.61 -12.60
CA ALA A 358 -2.20 18.06 -11.67
C ALA A 358 -3.10 16.91 -11.18
N ALA A 359 -3.54 16.03 -12.08
CA ALA A 359 -4.32 14.84 -11.73
C ALA A 359 -3.56 13.86 -10.82
N THR A 360 -2.27 13.60 -11.10
CA THR A 360 -1.46 12.72 -10.24
C THR A 360 -1.19 13.31 -8.85
N LEU A 361 -0.96 14.62 -8.74
CA LEU A 361 -0.81 15.32 -7.45
C LEU A 361 -2.12 15.30 -6.65
N ALA A 362 -3.25 15.56 -7.30
CA ALA A 362 -4.57 15.47 -6.66
C ALA A 362 -4.87 14.04 -6.18
N ALA A 363 -4.55 13.02 -6.97
CA ALA A 363 -4.69 11.61 -6.58
C ALA A 363 -3.79 11.26 -5.39
N ALA A 364 -2.55 11.74 -5.38
CA ALA A 364 -1.62 11.57 -4.26
C ALA A 364 -2.21 12.12 -2.95
N VAL A 365 -2.79 13.33 -3.00
CA VAL A 365 -3.44 13.97 -1.85
C VAL A 365 -4.68 13.21 -1.38
N ALA A 366 -5.47 12.63 -2.29
CA ALA A 366 -6.59 11.76 -1.92
C ALA A 366 -6.12 10.50 -1.19
N GLY A 367 -4.99 9.91 -1.60
CA GLY A 367 -4.36 8.77 -0.92
C GLY A 367 -3.71 9.10 0.42
N ALA A 368 -3.50 10.38 0.75
CA ALA A 368 -2.91 10.82 2.01
C ALA A 368 -3.86 10.76 3.22
N ARG A 369 -5.10 10.29 3.02
CA ARG A 369 -6.11 10.07 4.05
C ARG A 369 -6.49 8.60 4.03
N LEU A 370 -6.10 7.81 5.03
CA LEU A 370 -6.40 6.38 5.09
C LEU A 370 -7.82 6.07 5.56
N GLY A 371 -8.47 6.99 6.26
CA GLY A 371 -9.76 6.77 6.91
C GLY A 371 -9.63 5.97 8.21
N GLY A 372 -10.78 5.61 8.77
CA GLY A 372 -10.92 4.85 10.00
C GLY A 372 -10.31 5.59 11.18
N ASP A 373 -9.34 4.97 11.82
CA ASP A 373 -8.65 5.53 13.00
C ASP A 373 -7.91 6.84 12.75
N THR A 374 -7.72 7.24 11.48
CA THR A 374 -7.05 8.50 11.14
C THR A 374 -8.01 9.68 10.98
N GLY A 375 -9.32 9.41 10.90
CA GLY A 375 -10.30 10.39 10.44
C GLY A 375 -9.86 11.07 9.12
N ASP A 376 -10.08 12.39 9.05
CA ASP A 376 -9.79 13.21 7.87
C ASP A 376 -8.39 13.87 7.88
N VAL A 377 -7.57 13.60 8.90
CA VAL A 377 -6.25 14.22 9.04
C VAL A 377 -5.35 13.82 7.87
N ARG A 378 -4.89 14.82 7.11
CA ARG A 378 -3.89 14.63 6.06
C ARG A 378 -2.50 14.59 6.68
N LEU A 379 -1.87 13.42 6.69
CA LEU A 379 -0.52 13.23 7.26
C LEU A 379 0.60 13.48 6.26
N ALA A 380 0.33 13.29 4.97
CA ALA A 380 1.34 13.45 3.92
C ALA A 380 1.24 14.81 3.21
N LYS A 381 2.40 15.43 2.99
CA LYS A 381 2.59 16.57 2.10
C LYS A 381 3.30 16.12 0.82
N LEU A 382 3.15 16.86 -0.26
CA LEU A 382 3.61 16.45 -1.59
C LEU A 382 4.56 17.49 -2.16
N TYR A 383 5.70 17.00 -2.63
CA TYR A 383 6.66 17.76 -3.42
C TYR A 383 6.80 17.12 -4.80
N ALA A 384 7.25 17.90 -5.77
CA ALA A 384 7.46 17.45 -7.14
C ALA A 384 8.76 18.02 -7.70
N PHE A 385 9.67 17.14 -8.12
CA PHE A 385 10.76 17.50 -9.01
C PHE A 385 10.26 17.42 -10.45
N VAL A 386 10.17 18.56 -11.12
CA VAL A 386 9.71 18.65 -12.51
C VAL A 386 10.92 18.62 -13.44
N ASN A 387 10.97 17.64 -14.35
CA ASN A 387 11.98 17.57 -15.41
C ASN A 387 11.40 18.02 -16.75
N HIS A 388 10.36 17.34 -17.23
CA HIS A 388 9.82 17.47 -18.59
C HIS A 388 8.29 17.57 -18.54
N VAL A 389 7.78 18.73 -18.14
CA VAL A 389 6.33 19.00 -18.07
C VAL A 389 6.00 20.21 -18.92
N GLU A 390 4.99 20.09 -19.79
CA GLU A 390 4.54 21.18 -20.66
C GLU A 390 4.12 22.40 -19.83
N GLY A 391 4.73 23.57 -20.09
CA GLY A 391 4.34 24.83 -19.44
C GLY A 391 4.74 24.96 -17.97
N VAL A 392 5.52 24.03 -17.42
CA VAL A 392 6.09 24.12 -16.06
C VAL A 392 7.60 24.05 -16.19
N ALA A 393 8.30 25.08 -15.70
CA ALA A 393 9.75 25.11 -15.75
C ALA A 393 10.36 23.94 -14.95
N PRO A 394 11.53 23.42 -15.34
CA PRO A 394 12.24 22.44 -14.53
C PRO A 394 12.65 23.04 -13.17
N GLY A 395 12.42 22.28 -12.11
CA GLY A 395 12.65 22.75 -10.74
C GLY A 395 12.09 21.80 -9.69
N SER A 396 12.34 22.12 -8.43
CA SER A 396 11.75 21.47 -7.27
C SER A 396 10.60 22.31 -6.76
N TYR A 397 9.45 21.70 -6.54
CA TYR A 397 8.21 22.38 -6.17
C TYR A 397 7.57 21.72 -4.96
N GLU A 398 6.99 22.54 -4.08
CA GLU A 398 6.01 22.15 -3.09
C GLU A 398 4.62 22.22 -3.72
N TYR A 399 3.76 21.23 -3.50
CA TYR A 399 2.38 21.26 -3.97
C TYR A 399 1.44 21.78 -2.88
N ASP A 400 0.67 22.82 -3.22
CA ASP A 400 -0.40 23.36 -2.39
C ASP A 400 -1.74 22.77 -2.86
N PRO A 401 -2.31 21.81 -2.10
CA PRO A 401 -3.56 21.15 -2.48
C PRO A 401 -4.80 22.02 -2.33
N GLU A 402 -4.77 23.06 -1.49
CA GLU A 402 -5.93 23.92 -1.25
C GLU A 402 -6.14 24.88 -2.42
N THR A 403 -5.05 25.47 -2.90
CA THR A 403 -5.07 26.36 -4.08
C THR A 403 -4.85 25.62 -5.40
N ARG A 404 -4.41 24.35 -5.35
CA ARG A 404 -4.01 23.49 -6.48
C ARG A 404 -2.86 24.07 -7.30
N ARG A 405 -1.83 24.55 -6.62
CA ARG A 405 -0.69 25.26 -7.22
C ARG A 405 0.63 24.65 -6.84
N LEU A 406 1.64 24.89 -7.66
CA LEU A 406 3.02 24.58 -7.33
C LEU A 406 3.70 25.83 -6.77
N ARG A 407 4.50 25.64 -5.74
CA ARG A 407 5.30 26.69 -5.11
C ARG A 407 6.77 26.33 -5.25
N LEU A 408 7.53 27.19 -5.92
CA LEU A 408 8.92 26.94 -6.27
C LEU A 408 9.79 26.86 -5.01
N VAL A 409 10.45 25.73 -4.84
CA VAL A 409 11.45 25.50 -3.78
C VAL A 409 12.84 25.85 -4.30
N LYS A 410 13.17 25.36 -5.50
CA LYS A 410 14.48 25.55 -6.12
C LYS A 410 14.37 25.52 -7.65
N GLU A 411 15.00 26.49 -8.30
CA GLU A 411 15.09 26.56 -9.77
C GLU A 411 16.15 25.61 -10.33
N GLY A 412 15.95 25.20 -11.59
CA GLY A 412 16.92 24.43 -12.34
C GLY A 412 16.53 22.96 -12.52
N GLY A 413 17.09 22.32 -13.55
CA GLY A 413 16.78 20.93 -13.89
C GLY A 413 17.20 19.95 -12.79
N PRO A 414 16.26 19.19 -12.18
CA PRO A 414 16.58 18.31 -11.05
C PRO A 414 17.17 16.96 -11.48
N GLY A 415 17.24 16.67 -12.77
CA GLY A 415 17.65 15.36 -13.31
C GLY A 415 18.96 14.81 -12.73
N ALA A 416 20.03 15.61 -12.74
CA ALA A 416 21.33 15.18 -12.22
C ALA A 416 21.30 14.87 -10.71
N PHE A 417 20.57 15.68 -9.94
CA PHE A 417 20.35 15.44 -8.50
C PHE A 417 19.58 14.13 -8.29
N LEU A 418 18.47 13.94 -9.02
CA LEU A 418 17.63 12.76 -8.91
C LEU A 418 18.41 11.49 -9.22
N GLN A 419 19.16 11.49 -10.33
CA GLN A 419 19.91 10.31 -10.78
C GLN A 419 21.10 9.99 -9.88
N LYS A 420 21.83 11.00 -9.38
CA LYS A 420 22.95 10.82 -8.45
C LYS A 420 22.50 10.21 -7.12
N ASN A 421 21.31 10.56 -6.64
CA ASN A 421 20.78 10.14 -5.34
C ASN A 421 19.87 8.89 -5.44
N TYR A 422 19.90 8.17 -6.56
CA TYR A 422 19.15 6.93 -6.76
C TYR A 422 20.09 5.71 -6.79
N PHE A 423 19.80 4.69 -5.96
CA PHE A 423 20.75 3.59 -5.72
C PHE A 423 20.58 2.38 -6.63
N LEU A 424 19.54 2.34 -7.47
CA LEU A 424 19.26 1.21 -8.34
C LEU A 424 19.42 1.60 -9.82
N SER A 425 19.70 0.61 -10.65
CA SER A 425 19.90 0.78 -12.10
C SER A 425 18.64 0.51 -12.93
N ASN A 426 17.47 0.43 -12.29
CA ASN A 426 16.20 0.05 -12.92
C ASN A 426 15.31 1.23 -13.31
N TYR A 427 15.75 2.48 -13.09
CA TYR A 427 15.11 3.69 -13.61
C TYR A 427 16.17 4.70 -14.07
N ASN A 428 15.84 5.44 -15.12
CA ASN A 428 16.52 6.67 -15.49
C ASN A 428 15.60 7.83 -15.06
N LEU A 429 15.97 8.53 -13.98
CA LEU A 429 15.13 9.57 -13.39
C LEU A 429 15.16 10.87 -14.20
N GLU A 430 16.22 11.11 -14.98
CA GLU A 430 16.30 12.25 -15.89
C GLU A 430 15.28 12.16 -17.03
N GLN A 431 14.82 10.96 -17.36
CA GLN A 431 13.82 10.72 -18.40
C GLN A 431 12.37 10.77 -17.89
N ALA A 432 12.16 10.77 -16.58
CA ALA A 432 10.82 10.90 -16.01
C ALA A 432 10.30 12.34 -16.23
N GLY A 433 9.00 12.50 -16.48
CA GLY A 433 8.39 13.82 -16.60
C GLY A 433 8.45 14.60 -15.28
N ALA A 434 8.08 13.93 -14.19
CA ALA A 434 8.24 14.44 -12.83
C ALA A 434 8.50 13.31 -11.83
N VAL A 435 9.07 13.66 -10.67
CA VAL A 435 9.25 12.77 -9.52
C VAL A 435 8.52 13.36 -8.32
N LEU A 436 7.44 12.70 -7.90
CA LEU A 436 6.65 13.10 -6.74
C LEU A 436 7.24 12.50 -5.46
N VAL A 437 7.29 13.30 -4.39
CA VAL A 437 7.88 12.93 -3.11
C VAL A 437 6.89 13.21 -2.00
N PRO A 438 6.19 12.17 -1.49
CA PRO A 438 5.38 12.31 -0.30
C PRO A 438 6.27 12.34 0.95
N THR A 439 5.99 13.32 1.79
CA THR A 439 6.70 13.55 3.05
C THR A 439 5.72 13.46 4.22
N VAL A 440 6.19 12.95 5.37
CA VAL A 440 5.39 12.86 6.60
C VAL A 440 6.24 13.28 7.79
N ARG A 441 5.66 14.00 8.75
CA ARG A 441 6.30 14.34 10.03
C ARG A 441 6.33 13.12 10.95
N THR A 442 7.16 12.14 10.60
CA THR A 442 7.17 10.79 11.21
C THR A 442 7.34 10.86 12.73
N GLY A 443 8.28 11.67 13.23
CA GLY A 443 8.46 11.87 14.67
C GLY A 443 7.19 12.37 15.36
N ALA A 444 6.53 13.38 14.78
CA ALA A 444 5.29 13.93 15.34
C ALA A 444 4.15 12.91 15.37
N VAL A 445 4.06 12.01 14.38
CA VAL A 445 3.08 10.91 14.41
C VAL A 445 3.39 9.93 15.53
N LEU A 446 4.66 9.56 15.72
CA LEU A 446 5.06 8.65 16.80
C LEU A 446 4.85 9.29 18.18
N ASP A 447 5.11 10.59 18.33
CA ASP A 447 4.85 11.33 19.56
C ASP A 447 3.35 11.38 19.89
N ALA A 448 2.51 11.49 18.85
CA ALA A 448 1.06 11.59 18.99
C ALA A 448 0.37 10.26 19.33
N VAL A 449 0.77 9.15 18.69
CA VAL A 449 0.03 7.88 18.77
C VAL A 449 0.92 6.65 19.11
N GLY A 450 2.15 6.90 19.54
CA GLY A 450 3.13 5.88 19.94
C GLY A 450 3.74 5.11 18.77
N ASP A 451 4.52 4.07 19.09
CA ASP A 451 5.31 3.30 18.13
C ASP A 451 4.46 2.65 17.02
N ARG A 452 3.21 2.28 17.34
CA ARG A 452 2.25 1.75 16.35
C ARG A 452 1.95 2.75 15.22
N GLY A 453 2.09 4.06 15.48
CA GLY A 453 2.04 5.13 14.49
C GLY A 453 3.00 4.92 13.31
N TYR A 454 4.08 4.16 13.47
CA TYR A 454 4.99 3.84 12.36
C TYR A 454 4.31 3.03 11.26
N ARG A 455 3.40 2.10 11.63
CA ARG A 455 2.60 1.35 10.65
C ARG A 455 1.68 2.29 9.88
N LEU A 456 1.07 3.25 10.58
CA LEU A 456 0.22 4.29 9.99
C LEU A 456 0.98 5.20 9.02
N VAL A 457 2.15 5.70 9.40
CA VAL A 457 3.00 6.55 8.53
C VAL A 457 3.24 5.86 7.19
N ASN A 458 3.69 4.61 7.24
CA ASN A 458 4.00 3.85 6.04
C ASN A 458 2.76 3.42 5.26
N ALA A 459 1.69 3.02 5.94
CA ALA A 459 0.43 2.74 5.27
C ALA A 459 -0.10 3.98 4.52
N THR A 460 0.06 5.19 5.07
CA THR A 460 -0.34 6.43 4.40
C THR A 460 0.48 6.62 3.11
N ILE A 461 1.79 6.46 3.17
CA ILE A 461 2.66 6.55 1.98
C ILE A 461 2.32 5.47 0.94
N GLY A 462 2.00 4.25 1.39
CA GLY A 462 1.53 3.18 0.53
C GLY A 462 0.21 3.52 -0.18
N ALA A 463 -0.73 4.15 0.54
CA ALA A 463 -1.98 4.62 -0.03
C ALA A 463 -1.76 5.73 -1.07
N VAL A 464 -0.93 6.73 -0.76
CA VAL A 464 -0.51 7.77 -1.72
C VAL A 464 0.07 7.14 -2.99
N SER A 465 1.00 6.21 -2.84
CA SER A 465 1.64 5.48 -3.94
C SER A 465 0.63 4.75 -4.81
N GLN A 466 -0.29 4.01 -4.20
CA GLN A 466 -1.29 3.26 -4.94
C GLN A 466 -2.24 4.19 -5.71
N ALA A 467 -2.64 5.32 -5.13
CA ALA A 467 -3.50 6.31 -5.79
C ALA A 467 -2.80 6.90 -7.04
N VAL A 468 -1.52 7.26 -6.92
CA VAL A 468 -0.72 7.77 -8.06
C VAL A 468 -0.56 6.71 -9.14
N TYR A 469 -0.26 5.47 -8.76
CA TYR A 469 -0.16 4.35 -9.68
C TYR A 469 -1.45 4.13 -10.50
N THR A 470 -2.61 4.18 -9.86
CA THR A 470 -3.90 4.01 -10.54
C THR A 470 -4.26 5.23 -11.38
N ALA A 471 -3.96 6.45 -10.91
CA ALA A 471 -4.17 7.67 -11.69
C ALA A 471 -3.30 7.67 -12.95
N ALA A 472 -2.01 7.33 -12.84
CA ALA A 472 -1.12 7.15 -13.98
C ALA A 472 -1.66 6.12 -14.98
N SER A 473 -2.19 4.99 -14.49
CA SER A 473 -2.81 3.98 -15.35
C SER A 473 -4.06 4.48 -16.07
N ALA A 474 -4.89 5.32 -15.43
CA ALA A 474 -6.08 5.91 -16.04
C ALA A 474 -5.74 7.02 -17.05
N LEU A 475 -4.64 7.74 -16.80
CA LEU A 475 -4.10 8.78 -17.68
C LEU A 475 -3.24 8.23 -18.82
N GLU A 476 -3.04 6.91 -18.86
CA GLU A 476 -2.20 6.19 -19.82
C GLU A 476 -0.74 6.68 -19.85
N ILE A 477 -0.19 7.04 -18.69
CA ILE A 477 1.22 7.37 -18.49
C ILE A 477 1.92 6.29 -17.65
N GLY A 478 3.25 6.27 -17.70
CA GLY A 478 4.07 5.42 -16.85
C GLY A 478 4.08 5.91 -15.40
N CYS A 479 4.26 4.98 -14.48
CA CYS A 479 4.51 5.24 -13.07
C CYS A 479 5.54 4.24 -12.53
N GLY A 480 6.50 4.74 -11.78
CA GLY A 480 7.54 3.96 -11.15
C GLY A 480 7.75 4.45 -9.73
N VAL A 481 7.84 3.53 -8.78
CA VAL A 481 7.99 3.89 -7.37
C VAL A 481 9.22 3.20 -6.81
N ALA A 482 10.00 3.93 -6.03
CA ALA A 482 11.20 3.41 -5.42
C ALA A 482 11.42 3.93 -4.00
N LEU A 483 12.05 3.07 -3.20
CA LEU A 483 12.48 3.35 -1.83
C LEU A 483 14.00 3.54 -1.73
N GLY A 484 14.76 3.12 -2.74
CA GLY A 484 16.23 3.16 -2.74
C GLY A 484 16.79 4.48 -3.24
N PHE A 485 16.66 5.53 -2.44
CA PHE A 485 17.21 6.86 -2.71
C PHE A 485 17.83 7.44 -1.43
N ASP A 486 18.66 8.48 -1.55
CA ASP A 486 19.25 9.16 -0.39
C ASP A 486 18.24 10.12 0.25
N ASN A 487 17.56 9.68 1.31
CA ASN A 487 16.57 10.48 2.00
C ASN A 487 17.13 11.79 2.56
N ILE A 488 18.39 11.80 3.02
CA ILE A 488 19.01 13.00 3.62
C ILE A 488 19.24 14.07 2.56
N SER A 489 19.76 13.69 1.38
CA SER A 489 19.91 14.66 0.29
C SER A 489 18.57 15.22 -0.20
N TYR A 490 17.47 14.47 -0.09
CA TYR A 490 16.13 14.99 -0.41
C TYR A 490 15.60 15.95 0.68
N ILE A 491 15.95 15.76 1.95
CA ILE A 491 15.67 16.73 3.02
C ILE A 491 16.37 18.05 2.72
N GLU A 492 17.66 17.98 2.42
CA GLU A 492 18.51 19.16 2.09
C GLU A 492 17.99 19.88 0.84
N GLU A 493 17.72 19.14 -0.24
CA GLU A 493 17.30 19.72 -1.52
C GLU A 493 15.92 20.37 -1.46
N LEU A 494 15.03 19.90 -0.58
CA LEU A 494 13.68 20.43 -0.41
C LEU A 494 13.55 21.41 0.79
N GLY A 495 14.61 21.57 1.60
CA GLY A 495 14.63 22.43 2.79
C GLY A 495 13.66 21.97 3.87
N LEU A 496 13.69 20.68 4.22
CA LEU A 496 12.71 20.05 5.12
C LEU A 496 13.15 20.02 6.59
N GLU A 497 14.38 20.41 6.91
CA GLU A 497 15.01 20.27 8.23
C GLU A 497 14.17 20.91 9.35
N GLU A 498 13.64 22.11 9.11
CA GLU A 498 12.86 22.88 10.09
C GLU A 498 11.45 22.31 10.31
N THR A 499 10.92 21.57 9.34
CA THR A 499 9.54 21.06 9.37
C THR A 499 9.43 19.69 10.05
N GLY A 500 10.56 18.97 10.15
CA GLY A 500 10.60 17.58 10.60
C GLY A 500 9.94 16.61 9.61
N GLU A 501 9.72 17.03 8.37
CA GLU A 501 9.17 16.21 7.30
C GLU A 501 10.21 15.20 6.79
N ALA A 502 9.83 13.93 6.74
CA ALA A 502 10.67 12.86 6.20
C ALA A 502 10.17 12.45 4.80
N PRO A 503 10.98 12.55 3.74
CA PRO A 503 10.67 11.94 2.44
C PRO A 503 10.81 10.43 2.56
N LEU A 504 9.72 9.69 2.30
CA LEU A 504 9.69 8.25 2.54
C LEU A 504 9.67 7.42 1.26
N LEU A 505 9.37 8.05 0.12
CA LEU A 505 9.18 7.40 -1.16
C LEU A 505 9.45 8.38 -2.30
N ILE A 506 9.90 7.89 -3.45
CA ILE A 506 9.89 8.66 -4.70
C ILE A 506 9.01 7.97 -5.73
N MET A 507 8.24 8.75 -6.48
CA MET A 507 7.26 8.27 -7.46
C MET A 507 7.44 9.01 -8.78
N MET A 508 8.11 8.35 -9.72
CA MET A 508 8.34 8.84 -11.06
C MET A 508 7.08 8.68 -11.90
N ILE A 509 6.71 9.72 -12.65
CA ILE A 509 5.62 9.72 -13.63
C ILE A 509 6.12 10.32 -14.95
N GLY A 510 5.57 9.86 -16.07
CA GLY A 510 5.98 10.33 -17.40
C GLY A 510 5.53 9.41 -18.51
N ASN A 511 5.75 9.81 -19.76
CA ASN A 511 5.47 8.93 -20.90
C ASN A 511 6.47 7.76 -20.95
N GLU A 512 5.99 6.59 -21.36
CA GLU A 512 6.84 5.45 -21.67
C GLU A 512 7.22 5.45 -23.15
N ARG A 513 8.37 4.87 -23.48
CA ARG A 513 8.77 4.60 -24.87
C ARG A 513 7.69 3.80 -25.60
N PRO A 514 7.32 4.19 -26.84
CA PRO A 514 6.39 3.43 -27.64
C PRO A 514 6.97 2.05 -27.99
N ALA A 515 6.10 1.06 -28.18
CA ALA A 515 6.46 -0.31 -28.58
C ALA A 515 7.53 -0.98 -27.69
N PRO A 516 7.27 -1.19 -26.39
CA PRO A 516 8.21 -1.90 -25.53
C PRO A 516 8.45 -3.33 -26.05
N ALA A 517 9.67 -3.83 -25.89
CA ALA A 517 9.97 -5.23 -26.17
C ALA A 517 9.08 -6.15 -25.31
N ASP A 518 8.53 -7.19 -25.94
CA ASP A 518 7.63 -8.14 -25.30
C ASP A 518 8.03 -9.59 -25.62
N PHE A 519 7.67 -10.50 -24.73
CA PHE A 519 7.94 -11.92 -24.87
C PHE A 519 6.84 -12.61 -25.67
N ARG A 520 7.16 -13.07 -26.88
CA ARG A 520 6.27 -13.89 -27.72
C ARG A 520 6.26 -15.33 -27.22
N TYR A 521 5.26 -15.65 -26.40
CA TYR A 521 5.12 -16.98 -25.78
C TYR A 521 4.47 -18.00 -26.72
N GLU A 522 3.89 -17.56 -27.84
CA GLU A 522 3.25 -18.44 -28.83
C GLU A 522 4.24 -19.32 -29.60
N ILE A 523 5.54 -19.05 -29.45
CA ILE A 523 6.65 -19.70 -30.18
C ILE A 523 7.41 -20.68 -29.27
N ALA A 524 7.10 -20.71 -27.95
CA ALA A 524 7.88 -21.40 -26.93
C ALA A 524 7.28 -22.72 -26.45
#